data_AF-A0A6C0EQ98-F1
#
_entry.id   AF-A0A6C0EQ98-F1
#
_cell.length_a   1.000
_cell.length_b   1.000
_cell.length_c   1.000
_cell.angle_alpha   90.00
_cell.angle_beta   90.00
_cell.angle_gamma   90.00
#
_symmetry.space_group_name_H-M   'P 1'
#
loop_
_entity.id
_entity.type
_entity.pdbx_description
1 polymer ?
#
loop_
_entity_poly.entity_id
_entity_poly.type
_entity_poly.pdbx_seq_one_letter_code
_entity_poly.pdbx_strand_id
1 'polypeptide(L)'
;MDNIDLIDDIISTAKEPTADEMDTFKNLVADWFKYDDAIRKLKIAIRERKTLQQVLNNKIEDFMFKYNYNDLNTQNGRLKTNVKNVYKPINIKEVREIINNNKHLTGEELLAKIFNKDEREMIVKKTIRRIIPKVSMSLDI
;
A
#
# COMPACT_ATOMS: atom_id res chain seq x y z
N MET A 1 -55.92 -13.46 -9.51
CA MET A 1 -55.28 -14.69 -10.02
C MET A 1 -53.94 -14.32 -10.70
N ASP A 2 -53.33 -13.20 -10.33
CA ASP A 2 -52.48 -12.45 -11.27
C ASP A 2 -50.98 -12.49 -10.88
N ASN A 3 -50.67 -13.22 -9.81
CA ASN A 3 -49.31 -13.35 -9.26
C ASN A 3 -48.64 -14.66 -9.69
N ILE A 4 -49.41 -15.64 -10.18
CA ILE A 4 -48.89 -16.90 -10.71
C ILE A 4 -48.43 -16.69 -12.16
N ASP A 5 -49.24 -15.99 -12.97
CA ASP A 5 -48.91 -15.66 -14.36
C ASP A 5 -47.65 -14.79 -14.48
N LEU A 6 -47.41 -13.87 -13.53
CA LEU A 6 -46.19 -13.05 -13.51
C LEU A 6 -44.94 -13.86 -13.17
N ILE A 7 -45.05 -14.85 -12.29
CA ILE A 7 -43.94 -15.75 -11.94
C ILE A 7 -43.65 -16.70 -13.09
N ASP A 8 -44.67 -17.23 -13.76
CA ASP A 8 -44.51 -18.09 -14.94
C ASP A 8 -43.95 -17.33 -16.15
N ASP A 9 -44.28 -16.05 -16.33
CA ASP A 9 -43.66 -15.20 -17.37
C ASP A 9 -42.18 -14.90 -17.08
N ILE A 10 -41.80 -14.71 -15.81
CA ILE A 10 -40.40 -14.51 -15.40
C ILE A 10 -39.59 -15.81 -15.55
N ILE A 11 -40.21 -16.97 -15.27
CA ILE A 11 -39.57 -18.28 -15.44
C ILE A 11 -39.49 -18.67 -16.93
N SER A 12 -40.50 -18.36 -17.75
CA SER A 12 -40.47 -18.69 -19.19
C SER A 12 -39.54 -17.79 -20.00
N THR A 13 -39.23 -16.60 -19.48
CA THR A 13 -38.20 -15.69 -20.05
C THR A 13 -36.78 -15.98 -19.55
N ALA A 14 -36.60 -16.92 -18.61
CA ALA A 14 -35.29 -17.39 -18.19
C ALA A 14 -34.65 -18.23 -19.32
N LYS A 15 -33.95 -17.55 -20.23
CA LYS A 15 -33.27 -18.18 -21.36
C LYS A 15 -32.14 -19.06 -20.82
N GLU A 16 -32.33 -20.38 -20.87
CA GLU A 16 -31.27 -21.32 -20.53
C GLU A 16 -30.08 -21.15 -21.50
N PRO A 17 -28.84 -21.13 -21.00
CA PRO A 17 -27.67 -21.00 -21.85
C PRO A 17 -27.54 -22.22 -22.75
N THR A 18 -27.10 -22.01 -23.99
CA THR A 18 -26.74 -23.11 -24.87
C THR A 18 -25.55 -23.88 -24.30
N ALA A 19 -25.37 -25.13 -24.72
CA ALA A 19 -24.25 -25.96 -24.26
C ALA A 19 -22.88 -25.29 -24.52
N ASP A 20 -22.73 -24.65 -25.68
CA ASP A 20 -21.51 -23.93 -26.07
C ASP A 20 -21.25 -22.69 -25.19
N GLU A 21 -22.29 -21.92 -24.88
CA GLU A 21 -22.20 -20.78 -23.96
C GLU A 21 -21.83 -21.22 -22.55
N MET A 22 -22.42 -22.32 -22.08
CA MET A 22 -22.13 -22.91 -20.78
C MET A 22 -20.69 -23.43 -20.70
N ASP A 23 -20.19 -24.11 -21.72
CA ASP A 23 -18.81 -24.61 -21.73
C ASP A 23 -17.79 -23.49 -21.86
N THR A 24 -18.10 -22.45 -22.66
CA THR A 24 -17.30 -21.22 -22.70
C THR A 24 -17.24 -20.56 -21.32
N PHE A 25 -18.38 -20.45 -20.64
CA PHE A 25 -18.46 -19.89 -19.29
C PHE A 25 -17.63 -20.70 -18.28
N LYS A 26 -17.71 -22.04 -18.30
CA LYS A 26 -16.89 -22.90 -17.44
C LYS A 26 -15.39 -22.65 -17.66
N ASN A 27 -14.96 -22.53 -18.91
CA ASN A 27 -13.55 -22.24 -19.23
C ASN A 27 -13.12 -20.86 -18.71
N LEU A 28 -13.95 -19.83 -18.88
CA LEU A 28 -13.69 -18.49 -18.34
C LEU A 28 -13.58 -18.51 -16.81
N VAL A 29 -14.47 -19.23 -16.13
CA VAL A 29 -14.43 -19.37 -14.67
C VAL A 29 -13.18 -20.13 -14.22
N ALA A 30 -12.80 -21.20 -14.92
CA ALA A 30 -11.59 -21.95 -14.61
C ALA A 30 -10.32 -21.10 -14.77
N ASP A 31 -10.21 -20.34 -15.86
CA ASP A 31 -9.10 -19.42 -16.08
C ASP A 31 -9.08 -18.29 -15.05
N TRP A 32 -10.26 -17.77 -14.67
CA TRP A 32 -10.36 -16.76 -13.63
C TRP A 32 -9.80 -17.26 -12.29
N PHE A 33 -10.17 -18.48 -11.86
CA PHE A 33 -9.61 -19.08 -10.63
C PHE A 33 -8.10 -19.30 -10.74
N LYS A 34 -7.61 -19.76 -11.88
CA LYS A 34 -6.18 -19.93 -12.14
C LYS A 34 -5.41 -18.60 -11.99
N TYR A 35 -5.95 -17.51 -12.53
CA TYR A 35 -5.34 -16.20 -12.40
C TYR A 35 -5.42 -15.65 -10.97
N ASP A 36 -6.56 -15.82 -10.28
CA ASP A 36 -6.70 -15.40 -8.88
C ASP A 36 -5.69 -16.10 -7.97
N ASP A 37 -5.52 -17.41 -8.13
CA ASP A 37 -4.53 -18.20 -7.38
C ASP A 37 -3.09 -17.77 -7.69
N ALA A 38 -2.77 -17.52 -8.96
CA ALA A 38 -1.46 -17.02 -9.36
C ALA A 38 -1.18 -15.64 -8.73
N ILE A 39 -2.16 -14.73 -8.75
CA ILE A 39 -2.06 -13.42 -8.12
C ILE A 39 -1.85 -13.57 -6.62
N ARG A 40 -2.58 -14.46 -5.94
CA ARG A 40 -2.43 -14.71 -4.50
C ARG A 40 -1.01 -15.19 -4.17
N LYS A 41 -0.48 -16.15 -4.93
CA LYS A 41 0.90 -16.65 -4.76
C LYS A 41 1.94 -15.54 -4.99
N LEU A 42 1.79 -14.75 -6.06
CA LEU A 42 2.69 -13.62 -6.35
C LEU A 42 2.65 -12.55 -5.26
N LYS A 43 1.47 -12.24 -4.71
CA LYS A 43 1.32 -11.29 -3.59
C LYS A 43 2.11 -11.74 -2.35
N ILE A 44 2.09 -13.03 -2.03
CA ILE A 44 2.87 -13.59 -0.92
C ILE A 44 4.37 -13.46 -1.21
N ALA A 45 4.82 -13.91 -2.38
CA ALA A 45 6.23 -13.82 -2.77
C ALA A 45 6.75 -12.36 -2.80
N ILE A 46 5.92 -11.40 -3.24
CA ILE A 46 6.24 -9.96 -3.19
C ILE A 46 6.41 -9.50 -1.74
N ARG A 47 5.52 -9.91 -0.83
CA ARG A 47 5.60 -9.54 0.59
C ARG A 47 6.90 -10.04 1.21
N GLU A 48 7.23 -11.32 1.01
CA GLU A 48 8.47 -11.92 1.53
C GLU A 48 9.71 -11.22 0.99
N ARG A 49 9.78 -10.97 -0.32
CA ARG A 49 10.89 -10.25 -0.95
C ARG A 49 11.02 -8.82 -0.44
N LYS A 50 9.91 -8.11 -0.18
CA LYS A 50 9.93 -6.77 0.43
C LYS A 50 10.49 -6.81 1.85
N THR A 51 10.16 -7.82 2.65
CA THR A 51 10.71 -7.99 4.00
C THR A 51 12.22 -8.19 3.95
N LEU A 52 12.71 -9.09 3.09
CA LEU A 52 14.15 -9.31 2.92
C LEU A 52 14.87 -8.06 2.40
N GLN A 53 14.27 -7.38 1.42
CA GLN A 53 14.78 -6.12 0.91
C GLN A 53 14.86 -5.06 2.01
N GLN A 54 13.88 -4.97 2.91
CA GLN A 54 13.90 -4.01 4.02
C GLN A 54 15.06 -4.30 5.00
N VAL A 55 15.32 -5.57 5.31
CA VAL A 55 16.47 -5.95 6.14
C VAL A 55 17.78 -5.52 5.51
N LEU A 56 17.92 -5.71 4.19
CA LEU A 56 19.09 -5.24 3.43
C LEU A 56 19.16 -3.71 3.39
N ASN A 57 18.03 -3.02 3.19
CA ASN A 57 17.96 -1.57 3.15
C ASN A 57 18.50 -0.96 4.44
N ASN A 58 18.13 -1.47 5.61
CA ASN A 58 18.62 -0.97 6.89
C ASN A 58 20.17 -1.06 6.98
N LYS A 59 20.75 -2.21 6.58
CA LYS A 59 22.20 -2.40 6.59
C LYS A 59 22.93 -1.48 5.61
N ILE A 60 22.38 -1.31 4.41
CA ILE A 60 22.95 -0.41 3.38
C ILE A 60 22.85 1.04 3.85
N GLU A 61 21.69 1.42 4.40
CA GLU A 61 21.44 2.75 4.95
C GLU A 61 22.44 3.09 6.06
N ASP A 62 22.60 2.21 7.05
CA ASP A 62 23.56 2.38 8.14
C ASP A 62 24.98 2.59 7.60
N PHE A 63 25.40 1.79 6.63
CA PHE A 63 26.71 1.91 6.01
C PHE A 63 26.86 3.24 5.25
N MET A 64 25.91 3.58 4.37
CA MET A 64 25.98 4.79 3.56
C MET A 64 26.02 6.04 4.43
N PHE A 65 25.21 6.10 5.49
CA PHE A 65 25.21 7.24 6.40
C PHE A 65 26.43 7.27 7.33
N LYS A 66 26.92 6.12 7.79
CA LYS A 66 28.14 6.04 8.61
C LYS A 66 29.36 6.62 7.88
N TYR A 67 29.44 6.41 6.56
CA TYR A 67 30.56 6.86 5.74
C TYR A 67 30.23 8.05 4.82
N ASN A 68 29.09 8.72 5.04
CA ASN A 68 28.64 9.89 4.27
C ASN A 68 28.58 9.69 2.73
N TYR A 69 28.24 8.47 2.29
CA TYR A 69 27.94 8.21 0.88
C TYR A 69 26.56 8.74 0.52
N ASN A 70 26.52 9.73 -0.38
CA ASN A 70 25.27 10.27 -0.92
C ASN A 70 24.69 9.42 -2.06
N ASP A 71 25.57 8.71 -2.76
CA ASP A 71 25.22 7.95 -3.95
C ASP A 71 26.14 6.72 -4.11
N LEU A 72 25.59 5.63 -4.63
CA LEU A 72 26.29 4.39 -4.88
C LEU A 72 25.91 3.87 -6.27
N ASN A 73 26.90 3.85 -7.16
CA ASN A 73 26.78 3.23 -8.48
C ASN A 73 27.19 1.76 -8.38
N THR A 74 26.35 0.88 -8.92
CA THR A 74 26.61 -0.57 -9.00
C THR A 74 26.38 -1.04 -10.43
N GLN A 75 26.85 -2.25 -10.76
CA GLN A 75 26.55 -2.89 -12.04
C GLN A 75 25.04 -3.00 -12.32
N ASN A 76 24.23 -3.14 -11.26
CA ASN A 76 22.78 -3.32 -11.35
C ASN A 76 21.99 -2.00 -11.25
N GLY A 77 22.67 -0.86 -11.22
CA GLY A 77 22.07 0.48 -11.18
C GLY A 77 22.55 1.32 -10.00
N ARG A 78 21.81 2.41 -9.75
CA ARG A 78 22.23 3.49 -8.85
C ARG A 78 21.32 3.62 -7.64
N LEU A 79 21.91 3.75 -6.45
CA LEU A 79 21.24 4.00 -5.17
C LEU A 79 21.60 5.39 -4.65
N LYS A 80 20.60 6.13 -4.17
CA LYS A 80 20.77 7.46 -3.59
C LYS A 80 20.20 7.52 -2.19
N THR A 81 20.93 8.12 -1.25
CA THR A 81 20.41 8.41 0.08
C THR A 81 19.53 9.65 0.05
N ASN A 82 18.56 9.71 0.96
CA ASN A 82 17.70 10.87 1.14
C ASN A 82 17.48 11.12 2.62
N VAL A 83 17.65 12.37 3.02
CA VAL A 83 17.46 12.85 4.39
C VAL A 83 16.37 13.89 4.35
N LYS A 84 15.32 13.70 5.16
CA LYS A 84 14.22 14.65 5.29
C LYS A 84 13.93 14.91 6.76
N ASN A 85 13.82 16.18 7.12
CA ASN A 85 13.27 16.57 8.42
C ASN A 85 11.75 16.45 8.34
N VAL A 86 11.17 15.65 9.22
CA VAL A 86 9.72 15.45 9.30
C VAL A 86 9.28 15.59 10.74
N TYR A 87 8.09 16.12 10.99
CA TYR A 87 7.54 16.16 12.34
C TYR A 87 7.31 14.75 12.86
N LYS A 88 7.71 14.51 14.11
CA LYS A 88 7.49 13.25 14.82
C LYS A 88 6.00 12.89 14.77
N PRO A 89 5.60 11.71 14.24
CA PRO A 89 4.19 11.32 14.16
C PRO A 89 3.51 11.36 15.53
N ILE A 90 2.24 11.76 15.56
CA ILE A 90 1.48 11.85 16.80
C ILE A 90 1.10 10.44 17.26
N ASN A 91 1.46 10.10 18.50
CA ASN A 91 1.11 8.82 19.11
C ASN A 91 -0.08 8.99 20.06
N ILE A 92 -1.09 8.14 19.95
CA ILE A 92 -2.28 8.17 20.83
C ILE A 92 -1.91 8.05 22.32
N LYS A 93 -0.83 7.32 22.66
CA LYS A 93 -0.35 7.23 24.05
C LYS A 93 0.14 8.59 24.56
N GLU A 94 0.94 9.28 23.76
CA GLU A 94 1.48 10.63 24.05
C GLU A 94 0.34 11.65 24.15
N VAL A 95 -0.64 11.59 23.25
CA VAL A 95 -1.86 12.40 23.32
C VAL A 95 -2.61 12.19 24.63
N ARG A 96 -2.80 10.93 25.04
CA ARG A 96 -3.50 10.60 26.29
C ARG A 96 -2.75 11.11 27.51
N GLU A 97 -1.43 11.01 27.54
CA GLU A 97 -0.59 11.56 28.60
C GLU A 97 -0.71 13.08 28.67
N ILE A 98 -0.65 13.78 27.53
CA ILE A 98 -0.82 15.24 27.48
C ILE A 98 -2.19 15.65 28.01
N ILE A 99 -3.27 14.97 27.62
CA ILE A 99 -4.62 15.26 28.12
C ILE A 99 -4.70 15.02 29.63
N ASN A 100 -4.17 13.90 30.12
CA ASN A 100 -4.22 13.54 31.54
C ASN A 100 -3.38 14.48 32.42
N ASN A 101 -2.26 14.98 31.92
CA ASN A 101 -1.37 15.89 32.65
C ASN A 101 -1.84 17.34 32.59
N ASN A 102 -2.71 17.70 31.64
CA ASN A 102 -3.17 19.07 31.42
C ASN A 102 -4.70 19.19 31.54
N LYS A 103 -5.30 18.56 32.56
CA LYS A 103 -6.76 18.60 32.82
C LYS A 103 -7.34 19.99 33.07
N HIS A 104 -6.48 20.96 33.38
CA HIS A 104 -6.84 22.34 33.65
C HIS A 104 -6.94 23.20 32.38
N LEU A 105 -6.46 22.69 31.23
CA LEU A 105 -6.54 23.40 29.96
C LEU A 105 -7.89 23.17 29.28
N THR A 106 -8.32 24.16 28.51
CA THR A 106 -9.50 24.05 27.65
C THR A 106 -9.23 23.12 26.47
N GLY A 107 -10.30 22.65 25.82
CA GLY A 107 -10.20 21.76 24.66
C GLY A 107 -9.37 22.37 23.52
N GLU A 108 -9.52 23.67 23.26
CA GLU A 108 -8.77 24.38 22.22
C GLU A 108 -7.27 24.47 22.55
N GLU A 109 -6.93 24.78 23.81
CA GLU A 109 -5.54 24.84 24.28
C GLU A 109 -4.86 23.46 24.24
N LEU A 110 -5.61 22.39 24.58
CA LEU A 110 -5.12 21.01 24.44
C LEU A 110 -4.84 20.66 22.98
N LEU A 111 -5.75 21.02 22.08
CA LEU A 111 -5.55 20.77 20.65
C LEU A 111 -4.35 21.53 20.10
N ALA A 112 -4.16 22.79 20.50
CA ALA A 112 -2.96 23.54 20.16
C ALA A 112 -1.71 22.81 20.65
N LYS A 113 -1.66 22.40 21.92
CA LYS A 113 -0.51 21.69 22.50
C LYS A 113 -0.21 20.34 21.83
N ILE A 114 -1.22 19.64 21.34
CA ILE A 114 -1.06 18.31 20.72
C ILE A 114 -0.71 18.42 19.23
N PHE A 115 -1.34 19.35 18.51
CA PHE A 115 -1.33 19.36 17.05
C PHE A 115 -0.59 20.56 16.44
N ASN A 116 -0.24 21.58 17.21
CA ASN A 116 0.48 22.74 16.70
C ASN A 116 1.83 22.30 16.14
N LYS A 117 2.10 22.65 14.88
CA LYS A 117 3.27 22.19 14.14
C LYS A 117 4.56 22.86 14.64
N ASP A 118 4.45 24.06 15.20
CA ASP A 118 5.62 24.85 15.60
C ASP A 118 6.25 24.34 16.90
N GLU A 119 5.46 23.70 17.76
CA GLU A 119 5.91 23.10 19.02
C GLU A 119 6.32 21.62 18.88
N ARG A 120 6.12 21.03 17.70
CA ARG A 120 6.36 19.60 17.48
C ARG A 120 7.81 19.32 17.14
N GLU A 121 8.35 18.33 17.84
CA GLU A 121 9.68 17.81 17.59
C GLU A 121 9.85 17.32 16.13
N MET A 122 10.91 17.77 15.48
CA MET A 122 11.31 17.28 14.17
C MET A 122 12.27 16.11 14.31
N ILE A 123 11.99 15.05 13.57
CA ILE A 123 12.87 13.89 13.44
C ILE A 123 13.51 13.86 12.05
N VAL A 124 14.77 13.41 12.00
CA VAL A 124 15.50 13.23 10.75
C VAL A 124 15.17 11.84 10.20
N LYS A 125 14.37 11.80 9.13
CA LYS A 125 14.08 10.56 8.40
C LYS A 125 15.14 10.32 7.33
N LYS A 126 15.91 9.25 7.53
CA LYS A 126 16.90 8.73 6.59
C LYS A 126 16.27 7.60 5.76
N THR A 127 16.62 7.54 4.48
CA THR A 127 16.14 6.51 3.55
C THR A 127 17.13 6.32 2.40
N ILE A 128 17.08 5.17 1.74
CA ILE A 128 17.75 4.92 0.46
C ILE A 128 16.71 4.67 -0.66
N ARG A 129 17.01 5.09 -1.89
CA ARG A 129 16.15 4.87 -3.05
C ARG A 129 16.96 4.47 -4.29
N ARG A 130 16.47 3.46 -5.01
CA ARG A 130 16.97 3.14 -6.36
C ARG A 130 16.52 4.19 -7.36
N ILE A 131 17.46 4.72 -8.14
CA ILE A 131 17.17 5.58 -9.28
C ILE A 131 16.86 4.68 -10.48
N ILE A 132 15.61 4.73 -10.96
CA ILE A 132 15.18 4.01 -12.16
C ILE A 132 15.21 5.02 -13.32
N PRO A 133 15.99 4.78 -14.39
CA PRO A 133 15.97 5.65 -15.56
C PRO A 133 14.58 5.63 -16.18
N LYS A 134 14.09 6.80 -16.61
CA LYS A 134 12.83 6.88 -17.35
C LYS A 134 13.07 6.34 -18.75
N VAL A 135 12.51 5.17 -19.05
CA VAL A 135 12.40 4.62 -20.40
C VAL A 135 10.92 4.65 -20.74
N SER A 136 10.51 5.35 -21.81
CA SER A 136 9.11 5.34 -22.24
C SER A 136 8.81 3.97 -22.85
N MET A 137 7.99 3.19 -22.15
CA MET A 137 7.40 1.96 -22.67
C MET A 137 5.94 2.24 -23.00
N SER A 138 5.69 3.17 -23.93
CA SER A 138 4.39 3.20 -24.61
C SER A 138 4.34 1.95 -25.47
N LEU A 139 3.62 0.93 -24.99
CA LEU A 139 3.10 -0.11 -25.85
C LEU A 139 1.96 0.54 -26.61
N ASP A 140 2.25 0.97 -27.83
CA ASP A 140 1.22 1.31 -28.80
C ASP A 140 0.44 0.02 -29.07
N ILE A 141 -0.67 -0.17 -28.37
CA ILE A 141 -1.68 -1.19 -28.63
C ILE A 141 -2.89 -0.47 -29.20
#